data_AF-A0A4Y6PSM0-F1
#
_entry.id   AF-A0A4Y6PSM0-F1
#
_cell.length_a   1.000
_cell.length_b   1.000
_cell.length_c   1.000
_cell.angle_alpha   90.00
_cell.angle_beta   90.00
_cell.angle_gamma   90.00
#
_symmetry.space_group_name_H-M   'P 1'
#
loop_
_entity.id
_entity.type
_entity.pdbx_description
1 polymer ?
#
loop_
_entity_poly.entity_id
_entity_poly.type
_entity_poly.pdbx_seq_one_letter_code
_entity_poly.pdbx_strand_id
1 'polypeptide(L)'
;MAPRGVEVYCVCFAYYALHSNHRHNAGVVKAEWLSPTQPETHRLRRDMSKCPSCPLVDLPYAEQLHQKHQKVARAFGAYPQMAGHEIPAVHPSPHEQGYRNRARMVVLPKADASEALLGFYEEGSRQVVPVERCEAHHPTVETVLGELRPLLFTDGLLRWFTRFVDVRSTAGHPAAEEAAIVTLCGEVAEHDRDELEAHAATLHRALDEACDELRVSLHLNLADEPSQSVLAGEQQVVAGDAWLDVEVTNREFRVPPTAFFQVNLDALEAVHRRMDAVLGDDESRRPLVDLYCGVGAHGVALAEADTELLGTDIEQAAIDLAEDNARRAELHAEFRAAADTHAADWLADRLDGRAYRLITNPARAGMSAQTVAFVGATKPDCILYLSCEPHTLARDLDRLLDHGFRLESIEPFDFMPQTDQVETLAVLTLDDASTKSSRERAYQPQGPAQRTFSPGVSGPNMVSDTVIDASSWVALVAGETPKHGFLPKARGLDGQGRIEVERLRKVEGNSVVRVKAPTLSDDELRQRFRAWNHPVLGDPDYGDRNANHLAARHAYLDRMALHCVEVRAGGEVYRAEVPGSFLALMRLPRKVLEG
;
A
#
# COMPACT_ATOMS: atom_id res chain seq x y z
N MET A 1 -10.88 -47.45 34.27
CA MET A 1 -11.10 -45.99 34.11
C MET A 1 -9.98 -45.45 33.24
N ALA A 2 -10.28 -44.70 32.18
CA ALA A 2 -9.28 -43.99 31.40
C ALA A 2 -9.21 -42.53 31.86
N PRO A 3 -8.02 -41.92 32.00
CA PRO A 3 -7.89 -40.48 32.15
C PRO A 3 -8.41 -39.78 30.89
N ARG A 4 -9.16 -38.69 31.07
CA ARG A 4 -9.44 -37.70 30.02
C ARG A 4 -8.09 -37.05 29.65
N GLY A 5 -7.77 -36.75 28.40
CA GLY A 5 -8.66 -36.28 27.34
C GLY A 5 -8.29 -34.81 27.09
N VAL A 6 -7.25 -34.59 26.28
CA VAL A 6 -6.70 -33.25 25.99
C VAL A 6 -7.32 -32.74 24.69
N GLU A 7 -8.28 -31.83 24.81
CA GLU A 7 -8.84 -31.10 23.68
C GLU A 7 -7.98 -29.88 23.34
N VAL A 8 -7.88 -29.57 22.05
CA VAL A 8 -7.10 -28.46 21.50
C VAL A 8 -7.95 -27.82 20.41
N TYR A 9 -8.22 -26.53 20.53
CA TYR A 9 -8.98 -25.77 19.54
C TYR A 9 -8.02 -24.91 18.74
N CYS A 10 -7.89 -25.20 17.44
CA CYS A 10 -7.13 -24.42 16.48
C CYS A 10 -8.08 -23.86 15.42
N VAL A 11 -7.84 -22.63 14.98
CA VAL A 11 -8.40 -22.08 13.74
C VAL A 11 -7.29 -22.17 12.70
N CYS A 12 -7.57 -22.78 11.55
CA CYS A 12 -6.55 -23.12 10.57
C CYS A 12 -7.00 -22.75 9.15
N PHE A 13 -6.15 -22.00 8.45
CA PHE A 13 -6.18 -21.85 6.99
C PHE A 13 -4.74 -22.00 6.48
N ALA A 14 -4.59 -22.49 5.26
CA ALA A 14 -3.34 -23.10 4.78
C ALA A 14 -3.03 -22.70 3.33
N TYR A 15 -1.79 -22.88 2.88
CA TYR A 15 -1.50 -23.08 1.47
C TYR A 15 -0.28 -23.97 1.17
N TYR A 16 -0.16 -24.34 -0.12
CA TYR A 16 0.83 -25.21 -0.76
C TYR A 16 2.26 -24.63 -0.73
N ALA A 17 3.37 -25.39 -0.87
CA ALA A 17 3.62 -26.85 -0.83
C ALA A 17 5.13 -27.09 -0.46
N LEU A 18 6.02 -27.98 -0.97
CA LEU A 18 6.15 -28.89 -2.13
C LEU A 18 7.08 -30.09 -1.80
N HIS A 19 7.11 -31.09 -2.69
CA HIS A 19 8.21 -32.07 -2.92
C HIS A 19 8.74 -32.91 -1.73
N SER A 20 8.32 -34.18 -1.67
CA SER A 20 9.21 -35.28 -1.29
C SER A 20 8.85 -36.59 -2.03
N ASN A 21 9.86 -37.40 -2.37
CA ASN A 21 9.70 -38.61 -3.18
C ASN A 21 9.23 -39.82 -2.35
N HIS A 22 7.93 -40.08 -2.27
CA HIS A 22 7.44 -41.42 -1.92
C HIS A 22 6.24 -41.86 -2.78
N ARG A 23 6.35 -43.06 -3.36
CA ARG A 23 5.25 -43.73 -4.05
C ARG A 23 4.25 -44.26 -3.01
N HIS A 24 2.96 -43.99 -3.17
CA HIS A 24 1.93 -45.03 -3.39
C HIS A 24 0.54 -44.41 -3.66
N ASN A 25 -0.12 -44.93 -4.69
CA ASN A 25 -1.56 -44.89 -4.98
C ASN A 25 -2.36 -43.61 -4.62
N ALA A 26 -2.29 -42.60 -5.49
CA ALA A 26 -3.36 -41.60 -5.62
C ALA A 26 -4.31 -42.01 -6.76
N GLY A 27 -5.63 -42.01 -6.51
CA GLY A 27 -6.64 -42.16 -7.56
C GLY A 27 -6.89 -40.82 -8.25
N VAL A 28 -6.85 -40.79 -9.59
CA VAL A 28 -7.06 -39.54 -10.36
C VAL A 28 -8.55 -39.23 -10.44
N VAL A 29 -8.98 -38.14 -9.79
CA VAL A 29 -10.26 -37.48 -10.08
C VAL A 29 -10.01 -36.47 -11.20
N LYS A 30 -10.51 -36.76 -12.40
CA LYS A 30 -10.43 -35.87 -13.56
C LYS A 30 -11.58 -34.86 -13.48
N ALA A 31 -11.28 -33.61 -13.13
CA ALA A 31 -12.22 -32.51 -13.31
C ALA A 31 -12.29 -32.12 -14.79
N GLU A 32 -13.50 -31.94 -15.33
CA GLU A 32 -13.71 -31.45 -16.69
C GLU A 32 -14.21 -30.00 -16.64
N TRP A 33 -13.73 -29.18 -17.57
CA TRP A 33 -14.17 -27.80 -17.71
C TRP A 33 -15.62 -27.75 -18.19
N LEU A 34 -16.51 -27.22 -17.36
CA LEU A 34 -17.82 -26.77 -17.82
C LEU A 34 -17.64 -25.46 -18.58
N SER A 35 -17.90 -25.48 -19.88
CA SER A 35 -17.90 -24.27 -20.70
C SER A 35 -18.99 -23.30 -20.22
N PRO A 36 -18.69 -22.01 -19.99
CA PRO A 36 -19.70 -21.05 -19.56
C PRO A 36 -20.80 -20.90 -20.61
N THR A 37 -22.05 -20.87 -20.16
CA THR A 37 -23.20 -20.45 -20.98
C THR A 37 -22.98 -19.03 -21.46
N GLN A 38 -23.12 -18.80 -22.77
CA GLN A 38 -22.79 -17.53 -23.42
C GLN A 38 -23.58 -16.35 -22.82
N PRO A 39 -22.90 -15.31 -22.29
CA PRO A 39 -23.46 -13.96 -22.26
C PRO A 39 -23.58 -13.43 -23.70
N GLU A 40 -24.58 -12.58 -23.95
CA GLU A 40 -24.82 -12.06 -25.30
C GLU A 40 -23.67 -11.14 -25.79
N THR A 41 -23.34 -11.21 -27.07
CA THR A 41 -22.05 -10.71 -27.58
C THR A 41 -22.04 -9.21 -27.87
N HIS A 42 -21.56 -8.40 -26.92
CA HIS A 42 -20.94 -7.11 -27.26
C HIS A 42 -19.52 -7.34 -27.79
N ARG A 43 -19.30 -7.03 -29.08
CA ARG A 43 -18.09 -7.36 -29.84
C ARG A 43 -16.97 -6.30 -29.70
N LEU A 44 -16.36 -6.20 -28.52
CA LEU A 44 -15.15 -5.37 -28.29
C LEU A 44 -14.11 -6.11 -27.45
N ARG A 45 -13.48 -7.14 -28.02
CA ARG A 45 -12.40 -7.92 -27.37
C ARG A 45 -11.42 -8.48 -28.41
N ARG A 46 -10.20 -7.93 -28.48
CA ARG A 46 -9.08 -8.62 -29.17
C ARG A 46 -7.66 -8.26 -28.74
N ASP A 47 -7.43 -7.12 -28.10
CA ASP A 47 -6.08 -6.74 -27.66
C ASP A 47 -5.96 -6.37 -26.18
N MET A 48 -6.89 -5.57 -25.63
CA MET A 48 -6.91 -5.24 -24.18
C MET A 48 -6.89 -6.47 -23.24
N SER A 49 -7.43 -7.62 -23.66
CA SER A 49 -7.41 -8.87 -22.89
C SER A 49 -6.03 -9.55 -22.79
N LYS A 50 -4.97 -8.92 -23.31
CA LYS A 50 -3.56 -9.27 -23.05
C LYS A 50 -2.84 -8.22 -22.19
N CYS A 51 -3.45 -7.06 -21.96
CA CYS A 51 -2.83 -5.97 -21.23
C CYS A 51 -2.79 -6.29 -19.73
N PRO A 52 -1.60 -6.39 -19.10
CA PRO A 52 -1.48 -6.78 -17.70
C PRO A 52 -2.04 -5.73 -16.72
N SER A 53 -2.31 -4.51 -17.19
CA SER A 53 -2.75 -3.39 -16.37
C SER A 53 -4.25 -3.40 -16.02
N CYS A 54 -5.07 -4.19 -16.73
CA CYS A 54 -6.53 -4.18 -16.59
C CYS A 54 -7.11 -5.59 -16.31
N PRO A 55 -6.78 -6.22 -15.16
CA PRO A 55 -7.13 -7.61 -14.88
C PRO A 55 -8.64 -7.92 -14.81
N LEU A 56 -9.52 -6.91 -14.71
CA LEU A 56 -10.97 -7.10 -14.66
C LEU A 56 -11.68 -6.76 -15.98
N VAL A 57 -10.98 -6.37 -17.04
CA VAL A 57 -11.57 -5.88 -18.31
C VAL A 57 -12.50 -6.89 -19.01
N ASP A 58 -12.29 -8.18 -18.77
CA ASP A 58 -13.14 -9.25 -19.32
C ASP A 58 -14.45 -9.46 -18.53
N LEU A 59 -14.66 -8.77 -17.40
CA LEU A 59 -15.87 -8.84 -16.56
C LEU A 59 -16.84 -7.68 -16.83
N PRO A 60 -18.18 -7.90 -16.78
CA PRO A 60 -19.15 -6.80 -16.79
C PRO A 60 -18.92 -5.84 -15.63
N TYR A 61 -19.05 -4.53 -15.84
CA TYR A 61 -18.65 -3.51 -14.85
C TYR A 61 -19.30 -3.67 -13.47
N ALA A 62 -20.58 -4.05 -13.42
CA ALA A 62 -21.29 -4.33 -12.15
C ALA A 62 -20.65 -5.49 -11.34
N GLU A 63 -20.04 -6.48 -12.00
CA GLU A 63 -19.30 -7.56 -11.33
C GLU A 63 -17.92 -7.06 -10.85
N GLN A 64 -17.29 -6.12 -11.56
CA GLN A 64 -16.06 -5.46 -11.08
C GLN A 64 -16.33 -4.69 -9.79
N LEU A 65 -17.40 -3.89 -9.75
CA LEU A 65 -17.85 -3.17 -8.56
C LEU A 65 -18.21 -4.13 -7.42
N HIS A 66 -18.82 -5.29 -7.72
CA HIS A 66 -19.09 -6.32 -6.72
C HIS A 66 -17.81 -6.96 -6.15
N GLN A 67 -16.80 -7.21 -6.96
CA GLN A 67 -15.51 -7.74 -6.49
C GLN A 67 -14.73 -6.71 -5.68
N LYS A 68 -14.75 -5.43 -6.07
CA LYS A 68 -14.22 -4.31 -5.28
C LYS A 68 -14.94 -4.18 -3.93
N HIS A 69 -16.26 -4.28 -3.91
CA HIS A 69 -17.07 -4.33 -2.67
C HIS A 69 -16.64 -5.48 -1.76
N GLN A 70 -16.52 -6.69 -2.29
CA GLN A 70 -16.06 -7.85 -1.53
C GLN A 70 -14.63 -7.68 -0.99
N LYS A 71 -13.73 -7.02 -1.72
CA LYS A 71 -12.35 -6.72 -1.27
C LYS A 71 -12.36 -5.85 -0.01
N VAL A 72 -13.14 -4.76 -0.02
CA VAL A 72 -13.33 -3.88 1.14
C VAL A 72 -14.03 -4.63 2.29
N ALA A 73 -15.14 -5.33 2.02
CA ALA A 73 -15.88 -6.06 3.03
C ALA A 73 -15.06 -7.14 3.75
N ARG A 74 -14.15 -7.84 3.04
CA ARG A 74 -13.22 -8.82 3.64
C ARG A 74 -12.13 -8.15 4.49
N ALA A 75 -11.62 -6.99 4.07
CA ALA A 75 -10.59 -6.27 4.81
C ALA A 75 -11.11 -5.74 6.15
N PHE A 76 -12.28 -5.09 6.14
CA PHE A 76 -12.93 -4.55 7.34
C PHE A 76 -13.52 -5.66 8.23
N GLY A 77 -14.08 -6.73 7.63
CA GLY A 77 -14.61 -7.89 8.33
C GLY A 77 -13.57 -8.70 9.15
N ALA A 78 -12.28 -8.41 8.99
CA ALA A 78 -11.22 -8.95 9.84
C ALA A 78 -11.15 -8.31 11.25
N TYR A 79 -11.79 -7.15 11.45
CA TYR A 79 -11.67 -6.34 12.66
C TYR A 79 -12.98 -6.33 13.48
N PRO A 80 -13.02 -6.97 14.66
CA PRO A 80 -14.24 -7.05 15.47
C PRO A 80 -14.83 -5.71 15.92
N GLN A 81 -14.03 -4.62 15.97
CA GLN A 81 -14.53 -3.28 16.29
C GLN A 81 -15.36 -2.65 15.17
N MET A 82 -15.29 -3.20 13.95
CA MET A 82 -16.06 -2.77 12.78
C MET A 82 -17.27 -3.67 12.50
N ALA A 83 -17.45 -4.74 13.27
CA ALA A 83 -18.51 -5.72 13.08
C ALA A 83 -19.89 -5.13 13.38
N GLY A 84 -20.55 -4.63 12.33
CA GLY A 84 -21.86 -3.95 12.41
C GLY A 84 -21.98 -2.72 11.51
N HIS A 85 -20.85 -2.18 11.01
CA HIS A 85 -20.89 -1.13 9.99
C HIS A 85 -21.27 -1.74 8.63
N GLU A 86 -22.29 -1.18 7.98
CA GLU A 86 -22.63 -1.52 6.60
C GLU A 86 -21.64 -0.86 5.64
N ILE A 87 -21.12 -1.63 4.69
CA ILE A 87 -20.30 -1.11 3.59
C ILE A 87 -21.23 -1.05 2.37
N PRO A 88 -21.58 0.15 1.88
CA PRO A 88 -22.46 0.33 0.74
C PRO A 88 -21.80 -0.17 -0.55
N ALA A 89 -22.58 -0.30 -1.63
CA ALA A 89 -22.05 -0.60 -2.94
C ALA A 89 -21.01 0.44 -3.38
N VAL A 90 -20.00 0.01 -4.13
CA VAL A 90 -18.94 0.89 -4.64
C VAL A 90 -19.54 1.98 -5.52
N HIS A 91 -19.22 3.23 -5.22
CA HIS A 91 -19.56 4.38 -6.05
C HIS A 91 -18.88 4.19 -7.43
N PRO A 92 -19.66 4.05 -8.52
CA PRO A 92 -19.10 3.81 -9.84
C PRO A 92 -18.29 5.02 -10.30
N SER A 93 -17.29 4.77 -11.14
CA SER A 93 -16.56 5.84 -11.81
C SER A 93 -17.50 6.56 -12.78
N PRO A 94 -17.40 7.89 -12.94
CA PRO A 94 -18.20 8.63 -13.93
C PRO A 94 -18.00 8.11 -15.36
N HIS A 95 -16.80 7.58 -15.65
CA HIS A 95 -16.44 7.00 -16.95
C HIS A 95 -15.71 5.65 -16.80
N GLU A 96 -16.27 4.56 -17.35
CA GLU A 96 -15.65 3.22 -17.36
C GLU A 96 -14.40 3.11 -18.26
N GLN A 97 -14.28 4.04 -19.20
CA GLN A 97 -13.25 4.13 -20.25
C GLN A 97 -12.90 5.61 -20.46
N GLY A 98 -11.71 5.90 -21.00
CA GLY A 98 -11.28 7.28 -21.23
C GLY A 98 -10.98 8.12 -19.98
N TYR A 99 -11.07 7.54 -18.78
CA TYR A 99 -10.94 8.27 -17.52
C TYR A 99 -9.49 8.67 -17.17
N ARG A 100 -8.49 8.04 -17.81
CA ARG A 100 -7.10 8.09 -17.34
C ARG A 100 -6.29 9.21 -18.01
N ASN A 101 -6.04 10.29 -17.28
CA ASN A 101 -5.30 11.48 -17.73
C ASN A 101 -3.78 11.29 -17.94
N ARG A 102 -3.23 10.09 -17.66
CA ARG A 102 -1.77 9.85 -17.70
C ARG A 102 -1.38 8.44 -18.15
N ALA A 103 -0.62 8.38 -19.25
CA ALA A 103 0.05 7.19 -19.75
C ALA A 103 1.52 7.13 -19.30
N ARG A 104 2.03 5.91 -19.06
CA ARG A 104 3.44 5.59 -18.82
C ARG A 104 3.78 4.33 -19.57
N MET A 105 4.44 4.46 -20.72
CA MET A 105 4.67 3.35 -21.65
C MET A 105 6.15 3.07 -21.84
N VAL A 106 6.50 1.79 -21.97
CA VAL A 106 7.85 1.32 -22.31
C VAL A 106 8.06 1.40 -23.81
N VAL A 107 9.20 1.93 -24.23
CA VAL A 107 9.60 2.03 -25.64
C VAL A 107 10.26 0.73 -26.09
N LEU A 108 9.97 0.27 -27.31
CA LEU A 108 10.62 -0.87 -27.95
C LEU A 108 11.58 -0.43 -29.08
N PRO A 109 12.80 0.05 -28.77
CA PRO A 109 13.72 0.62 -29.76
C PRO A 109 14.30 -0.39 -30.78
N LYS A 110 13.94 -1.68 -30.68
CA LYS A 110 14.40 -2.76 -31.57
C LYS A 110 13.28 -3.48 -32.33
N ALA A 111 12.01 -3.13 -32.10
CA ALA A 111 10.88 -3.66 -32.86
C ALA A 111 10.85 -3.08 -34.29
N ASP A 112 10.23 -3.80 -35.23
CA ASP A 112 10.02 -3.31 -36.59
C ASP A 112 8.93 -2.22 -36.59
N ALA A 113 8.93 -1.30 -37.55
CA ALA A 113 8.01 -0.16 -37.62
C ALA A 113 6.52 -0.56 -37.80
N SER A 114 6.24 -1.86 -37.97
CA SER A 114 4.90 -2.45 -38.02
C SER A 114 4.47 -3.17 -36.73
N GLU A 115 5.33 -3.25 -35.72
CA GLU A 115 5.05 -3.84 -34.40
C GLU A 115 4.83 -2.71 -33.39
N ALA A 116 3.66 -2.60 -32.75
CA ALA A 116 3.29 -1.44 -31.94
C ALA A 116 4.36 -1.03 -30.89
N LEU A 117 4.99 0.11 -31.13
CA LEU A 117 6.33 0.41 -30.62
C LEU A 117 6.39 0.89 -29.15
N LEU A 118 5.21 1.01 -28.52
CA LEU A 118 5.00 1.40 -27.12
C LEU A 118 4.15 0.32 -26.42
N GLY A 119 4.41 0.05 -25.14
CA GLY A 119 3.66 -0.97 -24.40
C GLY A 119 3.85 -0.93 -22.88
N PHE A 120 3.46 -2.01 -22.19
CA PHE A 120 3.62 -2.17 -20.73
C PHE A 120 4.41 -3.44 -20.41
N TYR A 121 5.11 -3.50 -19.27
CA TYR A 121 5.74 -4.76 -18.84
C TYR A 121 4.68 -5.79 -18.40
N GLU A 122 4.85 -7.03 -18.85
CA GLU A 122 4.16 -8.23 -18.35
C GLU A 122 4.39 -8.41 -16.83
N GLU A 123 3.39 -8.92 -16.10
CA GLU A 123 3.47 -9.07 -14.64
C GLU A 123 4.63 -10.01 -14.24
N GLY A 124 5.47 -9.57 -13.29
CA GLY A 124 6.64 -10.33 -12.83
C GLY A 124 7.78 -10.44 -13.86
N SER A 125 7.67 -9.74 -14.99
CA SER A 125 8.51 -9.91 -16.18
C SER A 125 9.16 -8.58 -16.61
N ARG A 126 10.04 -8.66 -17.63
CA ARG A 126 10.50 -7.49 -18.40
C ARG A 126 10.20 -7.62 -19.89
N GLN A 127 9.41 -8.62 -20.29
CA GLN A 127 8.80 -8.62 -21.62
C GLN A 127 7.81 -7.46 -21.69
N VAL A 128 7.85 -6.69 -22.79
CA VAL A 128 6.87 -5.64 -23.06
C VAL A 128 5.73 -6.24 -23.88
N VAL A 129 4.50 -6.03 -23.43
CA VAL A 129 3.28 -6.27 -24.20
C VAL A 129 3.02 -5.01 -25.03
N PRO A 130 3.11 -5.06 -26.38
CA PRO A 130 2.78 -3.93 -27.26
C PRO A 130 1.32 -3.47 -27.07
N VAL A 131 1.07 -2.16 -27.16
CA VAL A 131 -0.29 -1.59 -27.09
C VAL A 131 -0.47 -0.48 -28.13
N GLU A 132 -1.25 -0.78 -29.17
CA GLU A 132 -1.66 0.20 -30.19
C GLU A 132 -2.59 1.28 -29.62
N ARG A 133 -3.55 0.86 -28.78
CA ARG A 133 -4.55 1.75 -28.17
C ARG A 133 -4.95 1.24 -26.78
N CYS A 134 -5.18 2.15 -25.84
CA CYS A 134 -5.58 1.86 -24.47
C CYS A 134 -6.96 2.46 -24.16
N GLU A 135 -7.98 1.62 -23.95
CA GLU A 135 -9.35 2.08 -23.66
C GLU A 135 -9.50 2.80 -22.30
N ALA A 136 -8.50 2.70 -21.41
CA ALA A 136 -8.48 3.47 -20.16
C ALA A 136 -7.98 4.91 -20.35
N HIS A 137 -7.10 5.19 -21.31
CA HIS A 137 -6.51 6.52 -21.51
C HIS A 137 -7.52 7.53 -22.06
N HIS A 138 -7.48 8.77 -21.54
CA HIS A 138 -8.31 9.87 -22.05
C HIS A 138 -8.03 10.14 -23.54
N PRO A 139 -9.03 10.51 -24.37
CA PRO A 139 -8.83 10.81 -25.79
C PRO A 139 -7.63 11.73 -26.07
N THR A 140 -7.45 12.82 -25.30
CA THR A 140 -6.27 13.72 -25.40
C THR A 140 -4.93 12.96 -25.32
N VAL A 141 -4.81 12.00 -24.41
CA VAL A 141 -3.60 11.18 -24.22
C VAL A 141 -3.40 10.24 -25.41
N GLU A 142 -4.47 9.62 -25.93
CA GLU A 142 -4.38 8.71 -27.08
C GLU A 142 -4.12 9.45 -28.40
N THR A 143 -4.61 10.68 -28.57
CA THR A 143 -4.27 11.56 -29.71
C THR A 143 -2.78 11.88 -29.71
N VAL A 144 -2.24 12.37 -28.59
CA VAL A 144 -0.80 12.68 -28.46
C VAL A 144 0.07 11.44 -28.63
N LEU A 145 -0.31 10.31 -28.07
CA LEU A 145 0.37 9.02 -28.30
C LEU A 145 0.20 8.52 -29.75
N GLY A 146 -0.85 8.93 -30.46
CA GLY A 146 -1.07 8.65 -31.87
C GLY A 146 0.03 9.27 -32.72
N GLU A 147 0.17 10.60 -32.64
CA GLU A 147 1.14 11.38 -33.44
C GLU A 147 2.58 11.20 -32.95
N LEU A 148 2.80 11.00 -31.65
CA LEU A 148 4.14 10.75 -31.10
C LEU A 148 4.78 9.46 -31.65
N ARG A 149 4.00 8.38 -31.86
CA ARG A 149 4.54 7.09 -32.32
C ARG A 149 5.30 7.17 -33.65
N PRO A 150 4.75 7.66 -34.78
CA PRO A 150 5.49 7.75 -36.05
C PRO A 150 6.63 8.77 -35.99
N LEU A 151 6.46 9.90 -35.28
CA LEU A 151 7.48 10.95 -35.20
C LEU A 151 8.71 10.49 -34.40
N LEU A 152 8.50 9.98 -33.17
CA LEU A 152 9.57 9.49 -32.29
C LEU A 152 10.40 8.37 -32.91
N PHE A 153 9.78 7.50 -33.72
CA PHE A 153 10.45 6.35 -34.32
C PHE A 153 11.05 6.60 -35.70
N THR A 154 10.72 7.74 -36.33
CA THR A 154 11.46 8.28 -37.48
C THR A 154 12.79 8.89 -37.01
N ASP A 155 12.82 9.46 -35.81
CA ASP A 155 14.05 9.99 -35.21
C ASP A 155 14.93 8.88 -34.60
N GLY A 156 16.08 8.63 -35.23
CA GLY A 156 17.00 7.60 -34.76
C GLY A 156 17.60 7.87 -33.37
N LEU A 157 17.89 9.13 -33.03
CA LEU A 157 18.53 9.50 -31.77
C LEU A 157 17.53 9.39 -30.61
N LEU A 158 16.37 10.04 -30.75
CA LEU A 158 15.32 10.02 -29.72
C LEU A 158 14.77 8.61 -29.51
N ARG A 159 14.65 7.79 -30.56
CA ARG A 159 14.27 6.38 -30.44
C ARG A 159 15.24 5.57 -29.59
N TRP A 160 16.56 5.77 -29.71
CA TRP A 160 17.55 5.02 -28.93
C TRP A 160 17.67 5.52 -27.49
N PHE A 161 17.60 6.84 -27.29
CA PHE A 161 17.61 7.47 -25.96
C PHE A 161 16.35 7.10 -25.15
N THR A 162 15.16 7.18 -25.76
CA THR A 162 13.91 7.08 -25.02
C THR A 162 13.64 5.64 -24.60
N ARG A 163 13.71 5.40 -23.29
CA ARG A 163 13.36 4.14 -22.63
C ARG A 163 11.88 4.09 -22.25
N PHE A 164 11.35 5.22 -21.78
CA PHE A 164 9.95 5.37 -21.41
C PHE A 164 9.36 6.66 -21.98
N VAL A 165 8.08 6.61 -22.34
CA VAL A 165 7.25 7.77 -22.65
C VAL A 165 6.27 7.97 -21.50
N ASP A 166 6.26 9.17 -20.93
CA ASP A 166 5.22 9.63 -20.00
C ASP A 166 4.41 10.72 -20.70
N VAL A 167 3.08 10.56 -20.79
CA VAL A 167 2.16 11.57 -21.33
C VAL A 167 1.11 11.87 -20.28
N ARG A 168 0.91 13.14 -19.96
CA ARG A 168 -0.15 13.63 -19.05
C ARG A 168 -0.95 14.71 -19.77
N SER A 169 -2.27 14.76 -19.58
CA SER A 169 -3.13 15.83 -20.11
C SER A 169 -4.05 16.42 -19.04
N THR A 170 -4.64 17.59 -19.35
CA THR A 170 -5.75 18.19 -18.61
C THR A 170 -7.01 17.31 -18.64
N ALA A 171 -7.24 16.59 -19.74
CA ALA A 171 -8.23 15.51 -19.84
C ALA A 171 -9.67 15.94 -19.53
N GLY A 172 -10.14 17.02 -20.15
CA GLY A 172 -11.47 17.59 -19.93
C GLY A 172 -11.54 18.58 -18.76
N HIS A 173 -10.46 18.70 -17.99
CA HIS A 173 -10.30 19.61 -16.84
C HIS A 173 -9.22 20.70 -17.04
N PRO A 174 -9.21 21.48 -18.14
CA PRO A 174 -8.24 22.56 -18.31
C PRO A 174 -8.66 23.84 -17.57
N ALA A 175 -7.70 24.54 -16.95
CA ALA A 175 -7.96 25.88 -16.39
C ALA A 175 -8.13 26.98 -17.47
N ALA A 176 -7.74 26.71 -18.73
CA ALA A 176 -7.87 27.67 -19.83
C ALA A 176 -8.08 27.00 -21.20
N GLU A 177 -7.17 26.08 -21.58
CA GLU A 177 -7.18 25.35 -22.85
C GLU A 177 -6.72 23.90 -22.61
N GLU A 178 -7.26 22.94 -23.38
CA GLU A 178 -6.78 21.55 -23.29
C GLU A 178 -5.28 21.51 -23.58
N ALA A 179 -4.52 20.82 -22.73
CA ALA A 179 -3.08 20.77 -22.79
C ALA A 179 -2.54 19.38 -22.43
N ALA A 180 -1.39 19.04 -22.99
CA ALA A 180 -0.67 17.82 -22.70
C ALA A 180 0.85 18.05 -22.58
N ILE A 181 1.50 17.30 -21.70
CA ILE A 181 2.95 17.22 -21.62
C ILE A 181 3.40 15.82 -22.01
N VAL A 182 4.31 15.76 -22.99
CA VAL A 182 5.09 14.57 -23.33
C VAL A 182 6.45 14.67 -22.63
N THR A 183 6.86 13.63 -21.90
CA THR A 183 8.23 13.50 -21.38
C THR A 183 8.88 12.25 -22.00
N LEU A 184 9.99 12.46 -22.71
CA LEU A 184 10.87 11.37 -23.16
C LEU A 184 11.88 11.07 -22.06
N CYS A 185 11.88 9.85 -21.54
CA CYS A 185 12.68 9.46 -20.38
C CYS A 185 13.78 8.48 -20.82
N GLY A 186 15.04 8.79 -20.54
CA GLY A 186 16.18 8.04 -21.06
C GLY A 186 17.47 8.22 -20.25
N GLU A 187 18.46 7.39 -20.56
CA GLU A 187 19.78 7.39 -19.92
C GLU A 187 20.73 8.28 -20.73
N VAL A 188 21.32 9.32 -20.12
CA VAL A 188 22.04 10.38 -20.85
C VAL A 188 23.52 10.05 -21.14
N ALA A 189 24.07 9.03 -20.48
CA ALA A 189 25.52 8.76 -20.48
C ALA A 189 26.15 8.39 -21.83
N GLU A 190 25.35 7.99 -22.84
CA GLU A 190 25.82 7.66 -24.20
C GLU A 190 25.45 8.72 -25.26
N HIS A 191 24.90 9.87 -24.85
CA HIS A 191 24.34 10.88 -25.76
C HIS A 191 24.84 12.31 -25.48
N ASP A 192 24.90 13.14 -26.53
CA ASP A 192 25.12 14.58 -26.39
C ASP A 192 23.81 15.28 -26.00
N ARG A 193 23.85 16.14 -24.98
CA ARG A 193 22.67 16.83 -24.46
C ARG A 193 22.14 17.91 -25.41
N ASP A 194 23.03 18.65 -26.08
CA ASP A 194 22.65 19.70 -27.02
C ASP A 194 22.05 19.08 -28.29
N GLU A 195 22.57 17.93 -28.74
CA GLU A 195 22.02 17.15 -29.86
C GLU A 195 20.63 16.57 -29.50
N LEU A 196 20.47 15.98 -28.31
CA LEU A 196 19.18 15.50 -27.82
C LEU A 196 18.13 16.62 -27.74
N GLU A 197 18.50 17.78 -27.22
CA GLU A 197 17.61 18.94 -27.11
C GLU A 197 17.21 19.48 -28.50
N ALA A 198 18.14 19.58 -29.44
CA ALA A 198 17.85 20.02 -30.81
C ALA A 198 16.93 19.06 -31.58
N HIS A 199 17.11 17.75 -31.37
CA HIS A 199 16.22 16.71 -31.91
C HIS A 199 14.84 16.78 -31.23
N ALA A 200 14.78 16.86 -29.90
CA ALA A 200 13.53 17.00 -29.16
C ALA A 200 12.75 18.26 -29.57
N ALA A 201 13.42 19.42 -29.69
CA ALA A 201 12.78 20.66 -30.17
C ALA A 201 12.22 20.52 -31.60
N THR A 202 12.77 19.59 -32.40
CA THR A 202 12.27 19.28 -33.75
C THR A 202 11.07 18.33 -33.72
N LEU A 203 11.06 17.34 -32.82
CA LEU A 203 9.88 16.53 -32.52
C LEU A 203 8.73 17.39 -31.96
N HIS A 204 9.01 18.35 -31.07
CA HIS A 204 8.00 19.26 -30.52
C HIS A 204 7.25 19.99 -31.61
N ARG A 205 7.94 20.66 -32.54
CA ARG A 205 7.30 21.41 -33.64
C ARG A 205 6.42 20.52 -34.52
N ALA A 206 6.80 19.26 -34.73
CA ALA A 206 6.00 18.31 -35.50
C ALA A 206 4.78 17.79 -34.71
N LEU A 207 4.86 17.68 -33.38
CA LEU A 207 3.70 17.39 -32.52
C LEU A 207 2.74 18.57 -32.44
N ASP A 208 3.26 19.79 -32.32
CA ASP A 208 2.52 21.06 -32.24
C ASP A 208 1.74 21.32 -33.55
N GLU A 209 2.34 21.01 -34.71
CA GLU A 209 1.67 21.06 -36.03
C GLU A 209 0.64 19.92 -36.24
N ALA A 210 0.84 18.75 -35.63
CA ALA A 210 -0.06 17.59 -35.74
C ALA A 210 -1.23 17.59 -34.73
N CYS A 211 -1.12 18.37 -33.65
CA CYS A 211 -2.09 18.46 -32.57
C CYS A 211 -2.71 19.87 -32.49
N ASP A 212 -3.14 20.45 -33.62
CA ASP A 212 -3.49 21.87 -33.73
C ASP A 212 -4.67 22.34 -32.84
N GLU A 213 -5.54 21.44 -32.38
CA GLU A 213 -6.59 21.70 -31.38
C GLU A 213 -6.13 21.54 -29.91
N LEU A 214 -4.85 21.27 -29.64
CA LEU A 214 -4.31 20.86 -28.33
C LEU A 214 -2.93 21.46 -28.04
N ARG A 215 -2.74 22.12 -26.89
CA ARG A 215 -1.44 22.65 -26.48
C ARG A 215 -0.49 21.53 -26.04
N VAL A 216 0.58 21.28 -26.80
CA VAL A 216 1.57 20.23 -26.49
C VAL A 216 2.89 20.82 -25.99
N SER A 217 3.33 20.38 -24.82
CA SER A 217 4.68 20.64 -24.28
C SER A 217 5.55 19.39 -24.38
N LEU A 218 6.86 19.57 -24.60
CA LEU A 218 7.83 18.48 -24.65
C LEU A 218 8.94 18.68 -23.62
N HIS A 219 9.21 17.62 -22.86
CA HIS A 219 10.25 17.53 -21.84
C HIS A 219 11.18 16.33 -22.10
N LEU A 220 12.39 16.41 -21.55
CA LEU A 220 13.28 15.28 -21.35
C LEU A 220 13.35 14.94 -19.86
N ASN A 221 13.43 13.65 -19.53
CA ASN A 221 13.89 13.18 -18.21
C ASN A 221 15.24 12.47 -18.40
N LEU A 222 16.32 13.14 -17.99
CA LEU A 222 17.70 12.75 -18.24
C LEU A 222 18.28 12.03 -17.02
N ALA A 223 18.32 10.70 -17.06
CA ALA A 223 18.88 9.88 -15.99
C ALA A 223 20.38 9.62 -16.20
N ASP A 224 21.18 9.81 -15.16
CA ASP A 224 22.61 9.48 -15.17
C ASP A 224 22.88 7.98 -14.94
N GLU A 225 21.95 7.25 -14.32
CA GLU A 225 22.05 5.80 -14.05
C GLU A 225 20.78 5.01 -14.44
N PRO A 226 20.90 3.71 -14.78
CA PRO A 226 19.76 2.87 -15.18
C PRO A 226 18.73 2.62 -14.05
N SER A 227 17.59 3.31 -14.11
CA SER A 227 16.53 3.21 -13.09
C SER A 227 15.38 2.27 -13.49
N GLN A 228 14.52 1.96 -12.50
CA GLN A 228 13.20 1.35 -12.72
C GLN A 228 12.05 2.35 -12.56
N SER A 229 12.31 3.54 -12.03
CA SER A 229 11.38 4.67 -12.08
C SER A 229 11.31 5.20 -13.51
N VAL A 230 10.11 5.61 -13.95
CA VAL A 230 9.91 6.19 -15.29
C VAL A 230 10.52 7.59 -15.36
N LEU A 231 10.20 8.43 -14.39
CA LEU A 231 10.91 9.69 -14.12
C LEU A 231 11.93 9.40 -13.02
N ALA A 232 13.20 9.48 -13.35
CA ALA A 232 14.31 9.05 -12.50
C ALA A 232 15.50 10.02 -12.47
N GLY A 233 15.57 10.94 -13.44
CA GLY A 233 16.64 11.91 -13.59
C GLY A 233 16.13 13.35 -13.66
N GLU A 234 17.00 14.22 -14.15
CA GLU A 234 16.76 15.66 -14.30
C GLU A 234 15.60 15.92 -15.27
N GLN A 235 14.58 16.67 -14.84
CA GLN A 235 13.44 17.06 -15.68
C GLN A 235 13.75 18.38 -16.39
N GLN A 236 13.99 18.32 -17.70
CA GLN A 236 14.25 19.48 -18.55
C GLN A 236 13.03 19.79 -19.42
N VAL A 237 12.61 21.06 -19.47
CA VAL A 237 11.64 21.55 -20.45
C VAL A 237 12.38 21.86 -21.75
N VAL A 238 11.89 21.34 -22.88
CA VAL A 238 12.42 21.66 -24.22
C VAL A 238 11.57 22.74 -24.88
N ALA A 239 10.24 22.59 -24.79
CA ALA A 239 9.27 23.55 -25.33
C ALA A 239 7.90 23.39 -24.64
N GLY A 240 7.10 24.47 -24.65
CA GLY A 240 5.83 24.54 -23.94
C GLY A 240 5.99 24.89 -22.46
N ASP A 241 5.03 24.48 -21.63
CA ASP A 241 4.98 24.80 -20.20
C ASP A 241 5.65 23.73 -19.35
N ALA A 242 6.14 24.13 -18.17
CA ALA A 242 6.73 23.21 -17.20
C ALA A 242 5.71 22.33 -16.45
N TRP A 243 4.42 22.68 -16.52
CA TRP A 243 3.31 22.04 -15.81
C TRP A 243 2.00 22.22 -16.59
N LEU A 244 1.00 21.41 -16.26
CA LEU A 244 -0.39 21.65 -16.64
C LEU A 244 -1.08 22.47 -15.55
N ASP A 245 -1.86 23.49 -15.91
CA ASP A 245 -2.81 24.15 -15.01
C ASP A 245 -4.19 23.44 -15.19
N VAL A 246 -4.58 22.61 -14.21
CA VAL A 246 -5.73 21.68 -14.24
C VAL A 246 -6.81 22.17 -13.28
N GLU A 247 -8.08 22.25 -13.71
CA GLU A 247 -9.20 22.65 -12.83
C GLU A 247 -9.88 21.43 -12.18
N VAL A 248 -9.87 21.36 -10.85
CA VAL A 248 -10.55 20.31 -10.08
C VAL A 248 -11.33 20.95 -8.93
N THR A 249 -12.64 20.67 -8.85
CA THR A 249 -13.49 21.19 -7.75
C THR A 249 -13.47 22.72 -7.66
N ASN A 250 -13.50 23.41 -8.81
CA ASN A 250 -13.40 24.87 -8.95
C ASN A 250 -12.07 25.49 -8.43
N ARG A 251 -10.99 24.70 -8.35
CA ARG A 251 -9.64 25.16 -8.00
C ARG A 251 -8.64 24.81 -9.10
N GLU A 252 -7.75 25.73 -9.42
CA GLU A 252 -6.64 25.51 -10.35
C GLU A 252 -5.44 24.85 -9.65
N PHE A 253 -4.95 23.75 -10.19
CA PHE A 253 -3.77 23.02 -9.72
C PHE A 253 -2.67 23.01 -10.76
N ARG A 254 -1.44 23.34 -10.35
CA ARG A 254 -0.24 23.16 -11.16
C ARG A 254 0.32 21.76 -10.99
N VAL A 255 0.34 21.02 -12.10
CA VAL A 255 0.66 19.60 -12.15
C VAL A 255 1.82 19.37 -13.13
N PRO A 256 3.09 19.52 -12.69
CA PRO A 256 4.25 19.14 -13.50
C PRO A 256 4.33 17.62 -13.69
N PRO A 257 5.09 17.10 -14.68
CA PRO A 257 5.18 15.65 -14.92
C PRO A 257 5.65 14.87 -13.69
N THR A 258 6.62 15.38 -12.94
CA THR A 258 7.15 14.72 -11.74
C THR A 258 6.09 14.49 -10.66
N ALA A 259 5.19 15.44 -10.44
CA ALA A 259 4.22 15.41 -9.34
C ALA A 259 3.24 14.22 -9.40
N PHE A 260 2.95 13.64 -8.23
CA PHE A 260 1.77 12.82 -8.05
C PHE A 260 0.51 13.69 -8.12
N PHE A 261 -0.49 13.23 -8.86
CA PHE A 261 -1.84 13.79 -8.95
C PHE A 261 -2.76 12.68 -9.42
N GLN A 262 -4.05 12.74 -9.08
CA GLN A 262 -4.96 11.64 -9.40
C GLN A 262 -5.09 11.44 -10.91
N VAL A 263 -5.21 10.18 -11.30
CA VAL A 263 -5.25 9.78 -12.72
C VAL A 263 -6.65 9.83 -13.31
N ASN A 264 -7.67 9.96 -12.47
CA ASN A 264 -9.09 10.04 -12.80
C ASN A 264 -9.64 11.29 -12.10
N LEU A 265 -9.98 12.32 -12.87
CA LEU A 265 -10.33 13.63 -12.32
C LEU A 265 -11.81 13.69 -11.93
N ASP A 266 -12.70 13.10 -12.73
CA ASP A 266 -14.13 13.01 -12.40
C ASP A 266 -14.38 12.23 -11.10
N ALA A 267 -13.59 11.17 -10.85
CA ALA A 267 -13.64 10.40 -9.60
C ALA A 267 -13.02 11.16 -8.41
N LEU A 268 -11.96 11.96 -8.64
CA LEU A 268 -11.43 12.87 -7.63
C LEU A 268 -12.48 13.91 -7.23
N GLU A 269 -13.16 14.52 -8.19
CA GLU A 269 -14.28 15.42 -7.86
C GLU A 269 -15.44 14.70 -7.17
N ALA A 270 -15.71 13.44 -7.52
CA ALA A 270 -16.75 12.65 -6.86
C ALA A 270 -16.44 12.41 -5.38
N VAL A 271 -15.17 12.13 -5.02
CA VAL A 271 -14.78 12.02 -3.60
C VAL A 271 -14.72 13.40 -2.94
N HIS A 272 -14.27 14.45 -3.62
CA HIS A 272 -14.26 15.82 -3.09
C HIS A 272 -15.68 16.30 -2.75
N ARG A 273 -16.65 16.15 -3.66
CA ARG A 273 -18.07 16.46 -3.37
C ARG A 273 -18.61 15.67 -2.17
N ARG A 274 -18.08 14.47 -1.90
CA ARG A 274 -18.46 13.71 -0.71
C ARG A 274 -17.78 14.20 0.56
N MET A 275 -16.48 14.50 0.49
CA MET A 275 -15.69 15.07 1.59
C MET A 275 -16.21 16.45 2.01
N ASP A 276 -16.46 17.33 1.03
CA ASP A 276 -17.12 18.62 1.17
C ASP A 276 -18.45 18.48 1.92
N ALA A 277 -19.31 17.54 1.51
CA ALA A 277 -20.57 17.22 2.21
C ALA A 277 -20.42 16.54 3.59
N VAL A 278 -19.20 16.21 4.04
CA VAL A 278 -18.90 15.85 5.45
C VAL A 278 -18.36 17.05 6.22
N LEU A 279 -17.59 17.91 5.54
CA LEU A 279 -17.12 19.17 6.10
C LEU A 279 -18.31 20.10 6.34
N GLY A 280 -18.92 20.61 5.27
CA GLY A 280 -19.96 21.64 5.30
C GLY A 280 -19.53 22.92 6.01
N ASP A 281 -20.39 23.94 5.90
CA ASP A 281 -20.20 25.29 6.44
C ASP A 281 -19.71 25.24 7.91
N ASP A 282 -18.48 25.69 8.17
CA ASP A 282 -17.92 25.69 9.53
C ASP A 282 -17.91 27.10 10.15
N GLU A 283 -19.02 27.50 10.78
CA GLU A 283 -19.11 28.76 11.52
C GLU A 283 -18.00 28.96 12.57
N SER A 284 -17.33 27.89 13.01
CA SER A 284 -16.23 27.94 13.97
C SER A 284 -14.82 28.06 13.34
N ARG A 285 -14.71 27.98 12.00
CA ARG A 285 -13.46 28.15 11.21
C ARG A 285 -12.27 27.36 11.78
N ARG A 286 -12.53 26.11 12.14
CA ARG A 286 -11.51 25.19 12.66
C ARG A 286 -10.47 24.90 11.57
N PRO A 287 -9.16 24.88 11.89
CA PRO A 287 -8.14 24.55 10.90
C PRO A 287 -8.39 23.22 10.20
N LEU A 288 -8.14 23.18 8.90
CA LEU A 288 -8.13 21.98 8.09
C LEU A 288 -6.69 21.48 8.00
N VAL A 289 -6.42 20.28 8.51
CA VAL A 289 -5.11 19.63 8.41
C VAL A 289 -5.13 18.61 7.28
N ASP A 290 -4.16 18.64 6.37
CA ASP A 290 -4.02 17.67 5.28
C ASP A 290 -2.70 16.88 5.45
N LEU A 291 -2.81 15.61 5.84
CA LEU A 291 -1.67 14.70 6.04
C LEU A 291 -1.41 13.86 4.79
N TYR A 292 -0.13 13.77 4.41
CA TYR A 292 0.31 13.17 3.15
C TYR A 292 -0.28 13.92 1.95
N CYS A 293 -0.28 15.26 2.04
CA CYS A 293 -1.03 16.15 1.15
C CYS A 293 -0.47 16.24 -0.28
N GLY A 294 0.76 15.78 -0.53
CA GLY A 294 1.45 15.93 -1.81
C GLY A 294 1.45 17.38 -2.29
N VAL A 295 0.84 17.64 -3.46
CA VAL A 295 0.69 18.99 -4.05
C VAL A 295 -0.53 19.77 -3.52
N GLY A 296 -1.06 19.39 -2.35
CA GLY A 296 -2.25 19.99 -1.73
C GLY A 296 -3.57 19.54 -2.35
N ALA A 297 -3.61 18.40 -3.05
CA ALA A 297 -4.71 18.01 -3.93
C ALA A 297 -6.08 17.91 -3.25
N HIS A 298 -6.13 17.64 -1.93
CA HIS A 298 -7.37 17.59 -1.15
C HIS A 298 -7.56 18.84 -0.31
N GLY A 299 -6.55 19.25 0.47
CA GLY A 299 -6.62 20.44 1.33
C GLY A 299 -6.90 21.74 0.57
N VAL A 300 -6.27 21.97 -0.59
CA VAL A 300 -6.50 23.17 -1.42
C VAL A 300 -7.85 23.12 -2.13
N ALA A 301 -8.34 21.92 -2.47
CA ALA A 301 -9.67 21.74 -3.06
C ALA A 301 -10.80 22.07 -2.07
N LEU A 302 -10.61 21.72 -0.79
CA LEU A 302 -11.66 21.68 0.23
C LEU A 302 -11.56 22.76 1.32
N ALA A 303 -10.50 23.57 1.34
CA ALA A 303 -10.37 24.67 2.29
C ALA A 303 -11.26 25.87 1.91
N GLU A 304 -11.98 26.39 2.90
CA GLU A 304 -12.65 27.70 2.86
C GLU A 304 -11.60 28.83 2.97
N ALA A 305 -11.86 29.99 2.34
CA ALA A 305 -10.88 31.09 2.25
C ALA A 305 -10.58 31.79 3.59
N ASP A 306 -11.45 31.64 4.59
CA ASP A 306 -11.32 32.17 5.95
C ASP A 306 -10.98 31.09 7.01
N THR A 307 -10.70 29.87 6.55
CA THR A 307 -10.18 28.75 7.36
C THR A 307 -8.68 28.58 7.14
N GLU A 308 -7.94 28.19 8.18
CA GLU A 308 -6.50 27.92 8.13
C GLU A 308 -6.22 26.50 7.62
N LEU A 309 -5.43 26.37 6.55
CA LEU A 309 -4.99 25.09 5.99
C LEU A 309 -3.56 24.75 6.43
N LEU A 310 -3.36 23.59 7.05
CA LEU A 310 -2.05 23.11 7.51
C LEU A 310 -1.69 21.78 6.83
N GLY A 311 -0.77 21.79 5.87
CA GLY A 311 -0.43 20.60 5.09
C GLY A 311 0.95 20.01 5.43
N THR A 312 1.06 18.69 5.53
CA THR A 312 2.36 18.01 5.69
C THR A 312 2.56 16.83 4.75
N ASP A 313 3.73 16.77 4.12
CA ASP A 313 4.21 15.66 3.28
C ASP A 313 5.71 15.43 3.54
N ILE A 314 6.30 14.34 3.05
CA ILE A 314 7.74 14.08 3.16
C ILE A 314 8.55 14.73 2.02
N GLU A 315 7.93 15.03 0.87
CA GLU A 315 8.61 15.52 -0.33
C GLU A 315 8.54 17.05 -0.47
N GLN A 316 9.66 17.74 -0.30
CA GLN A 316 9.74 19.22 -0.42
C GLN A 316 9.23 19.73 -1.78
N ALA A 317 9.55 19.04 -2.88
CA ALA A 317 9.08 19.44 -4.21
C ALA A 317 7.55 19.35 -4.38
N ALA A 318 6.87 18.52 -3.58
CA ALA A 318 5.41 18.47 -3.54
C ALA A 318 4.85 19.62 -2.69
N ILE A 319 5.50 19.92 -1.57
CA ILE A 319 5.19 21.07 -0.69
C ILE A 319 5.34 22.42 -1.41
N ASP A 320 6.42 22.61 -2.19
CA ASP A 320 6.65 23.83 -2.97
C ASP A 320 5.51 24.09 -3.98
N LEU A 321 4.92 23.02 -4.53
CA LEU A 321 3.74 23.07 -5.40
C LEU A 321 2.45 23.28 -4.61
N ALA A 322 2.31 22.68 -3.42
CA ALA A 322 1.16 22.90 -2.54
C ALA A 322 1.05 24.37 -2.09
N GLU A 323 2.19 25.01 -1.77
CA GLU A 323 2.26 26.44 -1.47
C GLU A 323 1.86 27.33 -2.66
N ASP A 324 2.25 26.96 -3.90
CA ASP A 324 1.83 27.70 -5.10
C ASP A 324 0.34 27.50 -5.42
N ASN A 325 -0.18 26.27 -5.30
CA ASN A 325 -1.59 25.96 -5.50
C ASN A 325 -2.47 26.68 -4.46
N ALA A 326 -2.11 26.66 -3.17
CA ALA A 326 -2.83 27.37 -2.12
C ALA A 326 -2.80 28.89 -2.33
N ARG A 327 -1.66 29.44 -2.76
CA ARG A 327 -1.51 30.86 -3.12
C ARG A 327 -2.36 31.26 -4.32
N ARG A 328 -2.46 30.41 -5.35
CA ARG A 328 -3.37 30.62 -6.50
C ARG A 328 -4.84 30.54 -6.09
N ALA A 329 -5.18 29.68 -5.14
CA ALA A 329 -6.52 29.53 -4.57
C ALA A 329 -6.90 30.61 -3.53
N GLU A 330 -6.05 31.62 -3.32
CA GLU A 330 -6.18 32.71 -2.33
C GLU A 330 -6.40 32.23 -0.87
N LEU A 331 -5.82 31.08 -0.50
CA LEU A 331 -5.98 30.46 0.81
C LEU A 331 -4.99 30.95 1.88
N HIS A 332 -5.43 30.95 3.14
CA HIS A 332 -4.56 31.08 4.31
C HIS A 332 -3.97 29.71 4.69
N ALA A 333 -2.71 29.45 4.30
CA ALA A 333 -2.08 28.14 4.50
C ALA A 333 -0.60 28.19 4.95
N GLU A 334 -0.19 27.24 5.80
CA GLU A 334 1.23 26.90 6.06
C GLU A 334 1.45 25.42 5.67
N PHE A 335 2.56 25.12 5.00
CA PHE A 335 2.92 23.76 4.60
C PHE A 335 4.28 23.34 5.15
N ARG A 336 4.51 22.02 5.26
CA ARG A 336 5.76 21.50 5.81
C ARG A 336 6.22 20.18 5.20
N ALA A 337 7.44 20.18 4.67
CA ALA A 337 8.19 18.96 4.40
C ALA A 337 8.69 18.35 5.73
N ALA A 338 8.17 17.19 6.10
CA ALA A 338 8.49 16.48 7.33
C ALA A 338 8.14 14.98 7.27
N ALA A 339 9.00 14.13 7.83
CA ALA A 339 8.61 12.78 8.21
C ALA A 339 7.75 12.81 9.49
N ASP A 340 6.88 11.81 9.66
CA ASP A 340 5.74 11.74 10.59
C ASP A 340 5.98 12.31 12.01
N THR A 341 7.14 12.05 12.63
CA THR A 341 7.47 12.63 13.96
C THR A 341 7.56 14.15 13.95
N HIS A 342 8.23 14.72 12.95
CA HIS A 342 8.44 16.16 12.85
C HIS A 342 7.20 16.87 12.32
N ALA A 343 6.34 16.16 11.57
CA ALA A 343 5.02 16.64 11.18
C ALA A 343 4.11 16.80 12.41
N ALA A 344 4.09 15.79 13.29
CA ALA A 344 3.35 15.82 14.55
C ALA A 344 3.80 16.97 15.48
N ASP A 345 5.11 17.16 15.67
CA ASP A 345 5.66 18.26 16.48
C ASP A 345 5.34 19.64 15.89
N TRP A 346 5.48 19.81 14.56
CA TRP A 346 5.17 21.06 13.86
C TRP A 346 3.66 21.39 13.90
N LEU A 347 2.79 20.40 13.71
CA LEU A 347 1.33 20.58 13.81
C LEU A 347 0.89 20.94 15.23
N ALA A 348 1.45 20.29 16.26
CA ALA A 348 1.11 20.59 17.65
C ALA A 348 1.40 22.06 18.02
N ASP A 349 2.51 22.60 17.52
CA ASP A 349 2.94 24.00 17.70
C ASP A 349 2.01 25.00 16.98
N ARG A 350 1.50 24.68 15.77
CA ARG A 350 0.52 25.54 15.07
C ARG A 350 -0.85 25.48 15.71
N LEU A 351 -1.31 24.27 16.02
CA LEU A 351 -2.66 24.06 16.51
C LEU A 351 -2.87 24.69 17.89
N ASP A 352 -1.87 24.71 18.78
CA ASP A 352 -1.96 25.26 20.15
C ASP A 352 -3.21 24.77 20.91
N GLY A 353 -3.52 23.48 20.76
CA GLY A 353 -4.69 22.85 21.35
C GLY A 353 -6.06 23.26 20.77
N ARG A 354 -6.11 24.01 19.66
CA ARG A 354 -7.34 24.29 18.91
C ARG A 354 -7.93 23.01 18.33
N ALA A 355 -9.26 22.91 18.39
CA ALA A 355 -10.01 21.89 17.67
C ALA A 355 -9.84 22.06 16.15
N TYR A 356 -9.74 20.96 15.42
CA TYR A 356 -9.39 20.95 14.00
C TYR A 356 -10.04 19.77 13.25
N ARG A 357 -10.02 19.82 11.93
CA ARG A 357 -10.56 18.79 11.03
C ARG A 357 -9.40 18.19 10.23
N LEU A 358 -9.43 16.87 9.99
CA LEU A 358 -8.30 16.15 9.41
C LEU A 358 -8.67 15.46 8.09
N ILE A 359 -7.91 15.72 7.03
CA ILE A 359 -7.80 14.89 5.83
C ILE A 359 -6.50 14.07 5.92
N THR A 360 -6.53 12.81 5.49
CA THR A 360 -5.33 11.98 5.39
C THR A 360 -5.44 11.01 4.21
N ASN A 361 -4.44 11.03 3.32
CA ASN A 361 -4.36 10.12 2.16
C ASN A 361 -2.99 9.43 2.06
N PRO A 362 -2.62 8.57 3.02
CA PRO A 362 -1.34 7.91 3.05
C PRO A 362 -1.17 6.91 1.89
N ALA A 363 0.08 6.72 1.47
CA ALA A 363 0.47 5.61 0.60
C ALA A 363 0.02 4.25 1.17
N ARG A 364 -0.05 3.20 0.33
CA ARG A 364 -0.58 1.84 0.65
C ARG A 364 -0.10 1.20 1.96
N ALA A 365 0.99 1.66 2.57
CA ALA A 365 1.41 1.26 3.91
C ALA A 365 0.41 1.65 5.02
N GLY A 366 -0.52 2.59 4.76
CA GLY A 366 -1.36 3.26 5.76
C GLY A 366 -0.59 4.31 6.57
N MET A 367 -1.24 4.90 7.57
CA MET A 367 -0.60 5.82 8.49
C MET A 367 0.47 5.11 9.34
N SER A 368 1.52 5.83 9.75
CA SER A 368 2.46 5.29 10.72
C SER A 368 1.83 5.22 12.13
N ALA A 369 2.38 4.37 13.00
CA ALA A 369 1.98 4.32 14.41
C ALA A 369 2.26 5.66 15.15
N GLN A 370 3.16 6.50 14.61
CA GLN A 370 3.44 7.83 15.17
C GLN A 370 2.32 8.81 14.80
N THR A 371 1.88 8.82 13.53
CA THR A 371 0.73 9.63 13.09
C THR A 371 -0.56 9.21 13.78
N VAL A 372 -0.83 7.89 13.92
CA VAL A 372 -2.00 7.40 14.66
C VAL A 372 -1.95 7.83 16.13
N ALA A 373 -0.79 7.72 16.79
CA ALA A 373 -0.63 8.16 18.18
C ALA A 373 -0.74 9.68 18.36
N PHE A 374 -0.32 10.47 17.37
CA PHE A 374 -0.51 11.93 17.32
C PHE A 374 -2.00 12.28 17.20
N VAL A 375 -2.68 11.81 16.15
CA VAL A 375 -4.11 12.04 15.92
C VAL A 375 -4.95 11.56 17.10
N GLY A 376 -4.60 10.41 17.68
CA GLY A 376 -5.24 9.86 18.88
C GLY A 376 -4.93 10.60 20.19
N ALA A 377 -4.00 11.55 20.20
CA ALA A 377 -3.69 12.42 21.33
C ALA A 377 -4.26 13.84 21.16
N THR A 378 -4.21 14.40 19.94
CA THR A 378 -4.73 15.73 19.60
C THR A 378 -6.23 15.77 19.34
N LYS A 379 -6.83 14.64 18.94
CA LYS A 379 -8.28 14.45 18.79
C LYS A 379 -8.98 15.49 17.90
N PRO A 380 -8.73 15.51 16.58
CA PRO A 380 -9.56 16.26 15.63
C PRO A 380 -11.04 15.86 15.74
N ASP A 381 -11.95 16.82 15.49
CA ASP A 381 -13.39 16.59 15.62
C ASP A 381 -13.91 15.63 14.53
N CYS A 382 -13.26 15.64 13.37
CA CYS A 382 -13.60 14.88 12.17
C CYS A 382 -12.32 14.41 11.46
N ILE A 383 -12.33 13.16 10.97
CA ILE A 383 -11.28 12.57 10.14
C ILE A 383 -11.88 12.07 8.82
N LEU A 384 -11.29 12.50 7.71
CA LEU A 384 -11.51 12.04 6.35
C LEU A 384 -10.29 11.23 5.91
N TYR A 385 -10.33 9.91 6.08
CA TYR A 385 -9.23 9.02 5.70
C TYR A 385 -9.56 8.40 4.34
N LEU A 386 -8.90 8.86 3.29
CA LEU A 386 -8.93 8.25 1.96
C LEU A 386 -7.78 7.23 1.82
N SER A 387 -8.04 6.06 1.25
CA SER A 387 -6.98 5.08 0.97
C SER A 387 -7.28 4.17 -0.22
N CYS A 388 -6.25 3.80 -0.97
CA CYS A 388 -6.31 2.78 -2.02
C CYS A 388 -5.96 1.35 -1.54
N GLU A 389 -5.76 1.16 -0.22
CA GLU A 389 -5.47 -0.16 0.38
C GLU A 389 -6.40 -0.45 1.58
N PRO A 390 -7.55 -1.14 1.34
CA PRO A 390 -8.53 -1.42 2.39
C PRO A 390 -7.97 -2.16 3.61
N HIS A 391 -6.91 -2.98 3.47
CA HIS A 391 -6.33 -3.71 4.60
C HIS A 391 -5.54 -2.82 5.57
N THR A 392 -4.79 -1.83 5.07
CA THR A 392 -4.05 -0.90 5.95
C THR A 392 -4.93 0.22 6.47
N LEU A 393 -5.95 0.63 5.71
CA LEU A 393 -7.05 1.46 6.20
C LEU A 393 -7.73 0.79 7.41
N ALA A 394 -8.23 -0.45 7.28
CA ALA A 394 -8.91 -1.14 8.38
C ALA A 394 -7.99 -1.35 9.62
N ARG A 395 -6.69 -1.62 9.42
CA ARG A 395 -5.71 -1.69 10.51
C ARG A 395 -5.62 -0.39 11.31
N ASP A 396 -5.66 0.76 10.65
CA ASP A 396 -5.47 2.06 11.31
C ASP A 396 -6.78 2.61 11.89
N LEU A 397 -7.91 2.31 11.28
CA LEU A 397 -9.23 2.61 11.84
C LEU A 397 -9.47 1.84 13.16
N ASP A 398 -9.05 0.57 13.27
CA ASP A 398 -9.16 -0.20 14.53
C ASP A 398 -8.40 0.47 15.70
N ARG A 399 -7.23 1.06 15.41
CA ARG A 399 -6.47 1.87 16.37
C ARG A 399 -7.15 3.17 16.74
N LEU A 400 -7.70 3.89 15.77
CA LEU A 400 -8.45 5.13 16.00
C LEU A 400 -9.71 4.86 16.87
N LEU A 401 -10.42 3.75 16.65
CA LEU A 401 -11.54 3.32 17.50
C LEU A 401 -11.10 3.01 18.94
N ASP A 402 -9.87 2.52 19.15
CA ASP A 402 -9.26 2.33 20.47
C ASP A 402 -8.86 3.67 21.13
N HIS A 403 -8.63 4.73 20.34
CA HIS A 403 -8.37 6.11 20.80
C HIS A 403 -9.63 6.95 21.11
N GLY A 404 -10.82 6.41 20.84
CA GLY A 404 -12.11 7.06 21.14
C GLY A 404 -12.70 7.87 19.99
N PHE A 405 -12.30 7.57 18.75
CA PHE A 405 -13.08 7.95 17.58
C PHE A 405 -14.25 6.97 17.37
N ARG A 406 -15.28 7.43 16.67
CA ARG A 406 -16.38 6.62 16.13
C ARG A 406 -16.30 6.65 14.61
N LEU A 407 -16.48 5.49 13.98
CA LEU A 407 -16.58 5.37 12.53
C LEU A 407 -18.02 5.70 12.10
N GLU A 408 -18.20 6.71 11.26
CA GLU A 408 -19.52 7.08 10.73
C GLU A 408 -19.84 6.29 9.46
N SER A 409 -18.91 6.27 8.50
CA SER A 409 -19.10 5.61 7.21
C SER A 409 -17.80 5.04 6.64
N ILE A 410 -17.96 4.08 5.72
CA ILE A 410 -16.92 3.46 4.91
C ILE A 410 -17.45 3.50 3.48
N GLU A 411 -16.94 4.38 2.63
CA GLU A 411 -17.52 4.67 1.32
C GLU A 411 -16.48 4.36 0.23
N PRO A 412 -16.60 3.22 -0.48
CA PRO A 412 -15.66 2.83 -1.52
C PRO A 412 -16.01 3.44 -2.88
N PHE A 413 -15.01 3.97 -3.58
CA PHE A 413 -15.10 4.63 -4.88
C PHE A 413 -14.22 3.91 -5.90
N ASP A 414 -14.61 3.96 -7.18
CA ASP A 414 -13.82 3.42 -8.27
C ASP A 414 -13.08 4.51 -9.06
N PHE A 415 -11.82 4.78 -8.72
CA PHE A 415 -10.97 5.68 -9.54
C PHE A 415 -10.32 4.94 -10.71
N MET A 416 -10.31 3.60 -10.70
CA MET A 416 -9.63 2.79 -11.71
C MET A 416 -10.49 1.58 -12.15
N PRO A 417 -11.53 1.82 -12.96
CA PRO A 417 -12.25 0.79 -13.70
C PRO A 417 -11.32 -0.20 -14.40
N GLN A 418 -11.81 -1.40 -14.69
CA GLN A 418 -11.05 -2.49 -15.32
C GLN A 418 -9.87 -3.04 -14.48
N THR A 419 -9.58 -2.46 -13.30
CA THR A 419 -8.52 -2.91 -12.36
C THR A 419 -9.09 -3.36 -11.02
N ASP A 420 -8.30 -4.08 -10.20
CA ASP A 420 -8.71 -4.52 -8.85
C ASP A 420 -8.63 -3.41 -7.78
N GLN A 421 -8.16 -2.22 -8.14
CA GLN A 421 -7.98 -1.10 -7.21
C GLN A 421 -9.33 -0.55 -6.76
N VAL A 422 -9.38 -0.09 -5.51
CA VAL A 422 -10.58 0.53 -4.93
C VAL A 422 -10.15 1.52 -3.86
N GLU A 423 -10.52 2.75 -4.07
CA GLU A 423 -10.32 3.86 -3.15
C GLU A 423 -11.44 3.78 -2.11
N THR A 424 -11.16 4.07 -0.85
CA THR A 424 -12.14 4.00 0.23
C THR A 424 -11.98 5.20 1.14
N LEU A 425 -13.04 5.99 1.26
CA LEU A 425 -13.16 7.10 2.21
C LEU A 425 -13.78 6.55 3.50
N ALA A 426 -13.05 6.59 4.60
CA ALA A 426 -13.59 6.38 5.93
C ALA A 426 -13.79 7.72 6.62
N VAL A 427 -15.00 7.94 7.15
CA VAL A 427 -15.35 9.13 7.94
C VAL A 427 -15.39 8.75 9.40
N LEU A 428 -14.67 9.51 10.25
CA LEU A 428 -14.74 9.35 11.70
C LEU A 428 -15.04 10.68 12.38
N THR A 429 -15.72 10.64 13.52
CA THR A 429 -15.80 11.77 14.46
C THR A 429 -15.29 11.37 15.83
N LEU A 430 -15.04 12.35 16.69
CA LEU A 430 -14.80 12.09 18.11
C LEU A 430 -16.08 11.55 18.79
N ASP A 431 -15.95 10.59 19.71
CA ASP A 431 -17.07 10.13 20.56
C ASP A 431 -16.95 10.71 21.97
N ASP A 432 -17.74 11.75 22.25
CA ASP A 432 -17.83 12.44 23.56
C ASP A 432 -18.08 11.48 24.74
N ALA A 433 -18.72 10.33 24.51
CA ALA A 433 -18.99 9.34 25.55
C ALA A 433 -17.78 8.41 25.84
N SER A 434 -16.78 8.37 24.96
CA SER A 434 -15.73 7.35 24.96
C SER A 434 -14.57 7.62 25.92
N THR A 435 -14.82 7.41 27.21
CA THR A 435 -13.74 7.32 28.24
C THR A 435 -12.90 6.02 28.17
N LYS A 436 -12.86 5.36 27.01
CA LYS A 436 -12.03 4.16 26.78
C LYS A 436 -10.55 4.53 26.99
N SER A 437 -9.87 3.80 27.88
CA SER A 437 -8.42 3.94 28.02
C SER A 437 -7.72 3.23 26.85
N SER A 438 -7.35 3.99 25.82
CA SER A 438 -6.60 3.51 24.65
C SER A 438 -5.49 2.53 25.01
N ARG A 439 -5.56 1.30 24.48
CA ARG A 439 -4.59 0.23 24.79
C ARG A 439 -3.22 0.54 24.19
N GLU A 440 -3.18 1.34 23.13
CA GLU A 440 -1.99 1.82 22.44
C GLU A 440 -1.10 2.73 23.31
N ARG A 441 -1.57 3.20 24.49
CA ARG A 441 -0.69 3.77 25.53
C ARG A 441 0.40 2.83 26.03
N ALA A 442 0.26 1.51 25.83
CA ALA A 442 1.32 0.53 26.09
C ALA A 442 2.44 0.54 25.02
N TYR A 443 2.25 1.22 23.88
CA TYR A 443 3.17 1.20 22.73
C TYR A 443 3.69 2.59 22.31
N GLN A 444 3.32 3.67 23.01
CA GLN A 444 3.96 4.97 22.78
C GLN A 444 5.49 4.85 22.97
N PRO A 445 6.32 5.33 22.01
CA PRO A 445 7.77 5.28 22.12
C PRO A 445 8.30 6.34 23.10
N GLN A 446 8.05 6.09 24.39
CA GLN A 446 8.58 6.88 25.51
C GLN A 446 10.12 6.91 25.44
N GLY A 447 10.70 8.11 25.59
CA GLY A 447 12.15 8.30 25.52
C GLY A 447 12.91 7.48 26.59
N PRO A 448 14.24 7.27 26.44
CA PRO A 448 14.99 6.29 27.23
C PRO A 448 14.88 6.39 28.76
N ALA A 449 14.52 7.57 29.29
CA ALA A 449 14.41 7.86 30.72
C ALA A 449 13.01 7.62 31.34
N GLN A 450 11.94 7.43 30.55
CA GLN A 450 10.54 7.42 31.05
C GLN A 450 9.83 6.07 30.91
N ARG A 451 10.53 4.97 31.20
CA ARG A 451 9.94 3.62 31.25
C ARG A 451 9.15 3.37 32.54
N THR A 452 8.00 4.02 32.68
CA THR A 452 7.01 3.74 33.75
C THR A 452 5.72 3.19 33.17
N PHE A 453 5.51 1.88 33.27
CA PHE A 453 4.22 1.24 32.96
C PHE A 453 3.11 1.81 33.84
N SER A 454 1.91 2.00 33.26
CA SER A 454 0.78 2.57 33.99
C SER A 454 0.35 1.70 35.18
N PRO A 455 0.20 2.26 36.40
CA PRO A 455 -0.20 1.51 37.58
C PRO A 455 -1.66 1.06 37.46
N GLY A 456 -1.83 -0.17 36.98
CA GLY A 456 -3.12 -0.75 36.60
C GLY A 456 -2.97 -1.92 35.63
N VAL A 457 -1.92 -1.91 34.80
CA VAL A 457 -1.53 -3.09 34.01
C VAL A 457 -0.58 -3.95 34.86
N SER A 458 -1.15 -4.82 35.68
CA SER A 458 -0.39 -5.95 36.21
C SER A 458 -0.09 -6.92 35.07
N GLY A 459 1.15 -6.91 34.57
CA GLY A 459 1.72 -8.12 34.00
C GLY A 459 1.64 -9.27 35.03
N PRO A 460 1.78 -10.54 34.61
CA PRO A 460 1.60 -11.68 35.51
C PRO A 460 2.42 -11.50 36.79
N ASN A 461 1.75 -11.52 37.95
CA ASN A 461 2.37 -11.47 39.28
C ASN A 461 3.63 -12.33 39.27
N MET A 462 4.81 -11.73 39.48
CA MET A 462 6.08 -12.33 39.05
C MET A 462 6.17 -13.79 39.48
N VAL A 463 6.06 -14.68 38.49
CA VAL A 463 6.29 -16.11 38.68
C VAL A 463 7.77 -16.20 39.04
N SER A 464 8.06 -16.40 40.33
CA SER A 464 9.38 -16.09 40.88
C SER A 464 10.48 -16.80 40.10
N ASP A 465 11.59 -16.10 39.83
CA ASP A 465 12.69 -16.51 38.93
C ASP A 465 13.40 -17.83 39.31
N THR A 466 12.93 -18.48 40.36
CA THR A 466 13.48 -19.66 41.02
C THR A 466 13.21 -20.99 40.30
N VAL A 467 12.24 -21.09 39.37
CA VAL A 467 11.89 -22.37 38.71
C VAL A 467 11.52 -22.25 37.22
N ILE A 468 12.29 -21.49 36.43
CA ILE A 468 12.30 -21.65 34.96
C ILE A 468 13.71 -21.98 34.48
N ASP A 469 13.94 -23.26 34.17
CA ASP A 469 15.19 -23.80 33.63
C ASP A 469 15.45 -23.31 32.18
N ALA A 470 16.67 -23.49 31.67
CA ALA A 470 17.14 -22.82 30.45
C ALA A 470 16.50 -23.29 29.13
N SER A 471 16.35 -22.34 28.20
CA SER A 471 16.23 -22.51 26.73
C SER A 471 15.42 -23.71 26.19
N SER A 472 14.21 -23.91 26.71
CA SER A 472 13.20 -24.82 26.15
C SER A 472 11.98 -24.06 25.61
N TRP A 473 11.70 -24.25 24.32
CA TRP A 473 10.63 -23.59 23.56
C TRP A 473 9.70 -24.63 22.89
N VAL A 474 8.54 -24.20 22.38
CA VAL A 474 7.61 -25.04 21.60
C VAL A 474 7.22 -24.33 20.30
N ALA A 475 7.16 -25.08 19.20
CA ALA A 475 6.70 -24.63 17.90
C ALA A 475 5.79 -25.68 17.24
N LEU A 476 4.98 -25.27 16.28
CA LEU A 476 4.25 -26.17 15.38
C LEU A 476 4.87 -26.06 13.98
N VAL A 477 5.33 -27.19 13.45
CA VAL A 477 6.06 -27.30 12.18
C VAL A 477 5.17 -28.00 11.16
N ALA A 478 5.15 -27.49 9.93
CA ALA A 478 4.38 -28.07 8.83
C ALA A 478 4.85 -29.51 8.51
N GLY A 479 3.90 -30.41 8.31
CA GLY A 479 4.17 -31.81 7.96
C GLY A 479 4.72 -32.68 9.11
N GLU A 480 5.19 -33.88 8.76
CA GLU A 480 5.67 -34.88 9.70
C GLU A 480 7.19 -34.82 9.94
N THR A 481 7.61 -34.17 11.04
CA THR A 481 9.02 -34.20 11.47
C THR A 481 9.39 -35.55 12.12
N PRO A 482 10.66 -35.98 12.06
CA PRO A 482 11.14 -37.12 12.85
C PRO A 482 10.91 -36.94 14.35
N LYS A 483 10.82 -38.04 15.11
CA LYS A 483 10.54 -37.96 16.57
C LYS A 483 11.60 -37.16 17.33
N HIS A 484 12.87 -37.30 16.94
CA HIS A 484 14.00 -36.53 17.47
C HIS A 484 14.92 -36.16 16.29
N GLY A 485 15.56 -34.99 16.37
CA GLY A 485 16.49 -34.48 15.36
C GLY A 485 17.23 -33.23 15.83
N PHE A 486 17.98 -32.62 14.92
CA PHE A 486 18.76 -31.39 15.16
C PHE A 486 18.61 -30.45 13.96
N LEU A 487 18.68 -29.14 14.18
CA LEU A 487 18.78 -28.19 13.07
C LEU A 487 20.22 -28.17 12.50
N PRO A 488 20.41 -28.20 11.17
CA PRO A 488 21.72 -28.36 10.53
C PRO A 488 22.53 -27.07 10.61
N LYS A 489 23.74 -27.10 11.20
CA LYS A 489 24.58 -25.90 11.43
C LYS A 489 24.61 -24.95 10.22
N ALA A 490 24.41 -23.65 10.48
CA ALA A 490 24.55 -22.60 9.48
C ALA A 490 25.98 -22.48 8.95
N ARG A 491 26.11 -22.04 7.70
CA ARG A 491 27.40 -21.96 6.99
C ARG A 491 28.21 -20.77 7.50
N GLY A 492 29.43 -21.01 8.00
CA GLY A 492 30.31 -19.95 8.55
C GLY A 492 30.19 -19.71 10.06
N LEU A 493 29.41 -20.51 10.81
CA LEU A 493 29.32 -20.43 12.27
C LEU A 493 29.86 -21.72 12.93
N ASP A 494 31.16 -21.75 13.21
CA ASP A 494 31.86 -22.95 13.72
C ASP A 494 31.58 -23.31 15.19
N GLY A 495 30.79 -22.50 15.91
CA GLY A 495 30.45 -22.70 17.33
C GLY A 495 29.87 -24.09 17.67
N GLN A 496 30.22 -24.63 18.84
CA GLN A 496 29.98 -26.05 19.17
C GLN A 496 28.52 -26.40 19.50
N GLY A 497 27.72 -25.47 20.03
CA GLY A 497 26.37 -25.75 20.51
C GLY A 497 25.43 -26.31 19.44
N ARG A 498 24.37 -27.00 19.87
CA ARG A 498 23.36 -27.63 19.00
C ARG A 498 21.96 -27.13 19.35
N ILE A 499 21.09 -27.05 18.34
CA ILE A 499 19.66 -26.89 18.53
C ILE A 499 19.02 -28.25 18.31
N GLU A 500 18.39 -28.80 19.35
CA GLU A 500 17.71 -30.08 19.33
C GLU A 500 16.21 -29.87 19.07
N VAL A 501 15.60 -30.77 18.31
CA VAL A 501 14.18 -30.73 17.95
C VAL A 501 13.54 -32.07 18.28
N GLU A 502 12.47 -32.04 19.06
CA GLU A 502 11.79 -33.22 19.62
C GLU A 502 10.29 -33.12 19.33
N ARG A 503 9.74 -33.99 18.47
CA ARG A 503 8.31 -33.99 18.16
C ARG A 503 7.51 -34.56 19.33
N LEU A 504 6.76 -33.69 19.99
CA LEU A 504 5.89 -34.02 21.12
C LEU A 504 4.62 -34.76 20.65
N ARG A 505 3.95 -34.23 19.62
CA ARG A 505 2.73 -34.81 19.05
C ARG A 505 2.54 -34.41 17.59
N LYS A 506 1.69 -35.16 16.88
CA LYS A 506 1.10 -34.73 15.60
C LYS A 506 -0.20 -33.97 15.86
N VAL A 507 -0.51 -32.99 15.02
CA VAL A 507 -1.82 -32.30 14.95
C VAL A 507 -2.10 -32.05 13.47
N GLU A 508 -3.18 -32.63 12.94
CA GLU A 508 -3.69 -32.36 11.57
C GLU A 508 -2.61 -32.41 10.47
N GLY A 509 -1.83 -33.50 10.44
CA GLY A 509 -0.73 -33.70 9.48
C GLY A 509 0.57 -32.96 9.82
N ASN A 510 0.53 -32.02 10.76
CA ASN A 510 1.64 -31.20 11.22
C ASN A 510 2.23 -31.71 12.55
N SER A 511 3.38 -31.16 12.95
CA SER A 511 4.18 -31.66 14.09
C SER A 511 4.41 -30.58 15.15
N VAL A 512 3.85 -30.76 16.35
CA VAL A 512 4.24 -29.95 17.52
C VAL A 512 5.61 -30.44 17.97
N VAL A 513 6.60 -29.56 17.95
CA VAL A 513 7.98 -29.83 18.36
C VAL A 513 8.39 -28.98 19.56
N ARG A 514 9.15 -29.58 20.47
CA ARG A 514 9.94 -28.88 21.47
C ARG A 514 11.30 -28.55 20.86
N VAL A 515 11.74 -27.30 20.99
CA VAL A 515 13.06 -26.84 20.55
C VAL A 515 13.90 -26.58 21.79
N LYS A 516 15.08 -27.18 21.86
CA LYS A 516 16.03 -27.00 22.98
C LYS A 516 17.34 -26.44 22.46
N ALA A 517 17.87 -25.44 23.15
CA ALA A 517 19.19 -24.85 22.86
C ALA A 517 20.05 -24.80 24.13
N PRO A 518 20.37 -25.95 24.77
CA PRO A 518 20.97 -26.00 26.12
C PRO A 518 22.43 -25.55 26.18
N THR A 519 23.02 -25.20 25.04
CA THR A 519 24.44 -24.87 24.86
C THR A 519 24.64 -23.62 23.98
N LEU A 520 23.62 -22.77 23.90
CA LEU A 520 23.63 -21.50 23.16
C LEU A 520 22.94 -20.42 23.99
N SER A 521 23.50 -19.22 23.98
CA SER A 521 22.80 -18.00 24.38
C SER A 521 21.70 -17.62 23.39
N ASP A 522 20.76 -16.76 23.80
CA ASP A 522 19.70 -16.27 22.92
C ASP A 522 20.26 -15.47 21.73
N ASP A 523 21.41 -14.81 21.87
CA ASP A 523 22.07 -14.08 20.77
C ASP A 523 22.76 -15.02 19.77
N GLU A 524 23.44 -16.08 20.23
CA GLU A 524 23.95 -17.12 19.33
C GLU A 524 22.82 -17.88 18.62
N LEU A 525 21.68 -18.04 19.29
CA LEU A 525 20.46 -18.62 18.73
C LEU A 525 19.90 -17.73 17.61
N ARG A 526 19.79 -16.42 17.83
CA ARG A 526 19.42 -15.41 16.81
C ARG A 526 20.40 -15.42 15.64
N GLN A 527 21.70 -15.38 15.89
CA GLN A 527 22.73 -15.42 14.83
C GLN A 527 22.61 -16.67 13.94
N ARG A 528 22.22 -17.82 14.48
CA ARG A 528 21.97 -19.04 13.70
C ARG A 528 20.72 -18.94 12.84
N PHE A 529 19.64 -18.35 13.35
CA PHE A 529 18.44 -18.09 12.54
C PHE A 529 18.73 -17.08 11.41
N ARG A 530 19.45 -15.97 11.69
CA ARG A 530 19.96 -15.04 10.66
C ARG A 530 20.74 -15.80 9.57
N ALA A 531 21.69 -16.65 9.96
CA ALA A 531 22.54 -17.41 9.04
C ALA A 531 21.85 -18.62 8.35
N TRP A 532 20.56 -18.83 8.60
CA TRP A 532 19.66 -19.68 7.80
C TRP A 532 18.66 -18.88 6.95
N ASN A 533 18.80 -17.54 6.88
CA ASN A 533 17.80 -16.60 6.33
C ASN A 533 16.40 -16.79 6.96
N HIS A 534 16.33 -17.20 8.23
CA HIS A 534 15.09 -17.30 8.97
C HIS A 534 14.82 -15.97 9.71
N PRO A 535 13.64 -15.34 9.53
CA PRO A 535 13.38 -14.02 10.09
C PRO A 535 13.35 -14.04 11.63
N VAL A 536 13.93 -13.00 12.25
CA VAL A 536 13.99 -12.85 13.70
C VAL A 536 13.18 -11.61 14.10
N LEU A 537 12.08 -11.81 14.83
CA LEU A 537 11.25 -10.70 15.30
C LEU A 537 11.99 -9.84 16.33
N GLY A 538 11.96 -8.51 16.14
CA GLY A 538 12.72 -7.55 16.95
C GLY A 538 14.19 -7.39 16.55
N ASP A 539 14.55 -7.84 15.35
CA ASP A 539 15.90 -7.73 14.77
C ASP A 539 15.86 -6.76 13.57
N PRO A 540 16.35 -5.51 13.70
CA PRO A 540 16.17 -4.48 12.66
C PRO A 540 17.04 -4.73 11.42
N ASP A 541 18.09 -5.55 11.55
CA ASP A 541 19.14 -5.66 10.53
C ASP A 541 18.91 -6.82 9.54
N TYR A 542 18.05 -7.81 9.86
CA TYR A 542 17.96 -9.05 9.07
C TYR A 542 16.55 -9.65 8.91
N GLY A 543 15.98 -9.40 7.73
CA GLY A 543 14.84 -10.12 7.15
C GLY A 543 14.66 -9.70 5.69
N ASP A 544 14.36 -10.62 4.76
CA ASP A 544 14.16 -10.22 3.37
C ASP A 544 12.86 -9.42 3.22
N ARG A 545 13.02 -8.14 2.86
CA ARG A 545 11.93 -7.20 2.59
C ARG A 545 10.99 -7.72 1.50
N ASN A 546 11.51 -8.45 0.51
CA ASN A 546 10.70 -9.01 -0.58
C ASN A 546 9.88 -10.22 -0.12
N ALA A 547 10.48 -11.19 0.57
CA ALA A 547 9.75 -12.32 1.16
C ALA A 547 8.63 -11.88 2.12
N ASN A 548 8.89 -10.86 2.96
CA ASN A 548 7.88 -10.28 3.84
C ASN A 548 6.71 -9.66 3.06
N HIS A 549 7.00 -8.87 2.00
CA HIS A 549 5.96 -8.31 1.14
C HIS A 549 5.21 -9.38 0.31
N LEU A 550 5.88 -10.46 -0.10
CA LEU A 550 5.28 -11.56 -0.87
C LEU A 550 4.29 -12.38 -0.02
N ALA A 551 4.67 -12.71 1.22
CA ALA A 551 3.79 -13.42 2.16
C ALA A 551 2.54 -12.60 2.52
N ALA A 552 2.71 -11.30 2.76
CA ALA A 552 1.60 -10.38 2.99
C ALA A 552 0.65 -10.30 1.79
N ARG A 553 1.17 -10.14 0.56
CA ARG A 553 0.36 -9.98 -0.67
C ARG A 553 -0.39 -11.23 -1.10
N HIS A 554 0.24 -12.41 -1.07
CA HIS A 554 -0.33 -13.61 -1.72
C HIS A 554 -1.02 -14.59 -0.77
N ALA A 555 -0.86 -14.42 0.55
CA ALA A 555 -1.49 -15.29 1.55
C ALA A 555 -2.28 -14.53 2.63
N TYR A 556 -2.25 -13.19 2.65
CA TYR A 556 -2.80 -12.36 3.73
C TYR A 556 -2.23 -12.70 5.12
N LEU A 557 -0.99 -13.21 5.18
CA LEU A 557 -0.30 -13.61 6.40
C LEU A 557 0.80 -12.60 6.75
N ASP A 558 0.55 -11.78 7.76
CA ASP A 558 1.54 -10.87 8.36
C ASP A 558 2.65 -11.62 9.13
N ARG A 559 2.40 -12.86 9.58
CA ARG A 559 3.28 -13.54 10.57
C ARG A 559 3.35 -15.06 10.41
N MET A 560 4.58 -15.59 10.29
CA MET A 560 4.86 -17.03 10.41
C MET A 560 5.24 -17.45 11.83
N ALA A 561 4.25 -17.58 12.72
CA ALA A 561 4.30 -18.52 13.84
C ALA A 561 2.86 -18.87 14.27
N LEU A 562 2.68 -20.03 14.93
CA LEU A 562 1.37 -20.55 15.30
C LEU A 562 1.10 -20.35 16.80
N HIS A 563 -0.02 -19.71 17.13
CA HIS A 563 -0.44 -19.47 18.51
C HIS A 563 -0.91 -20.75 19.22
N CYS A 564 -0.63 -20.84 20.53
CA CYS A 564 -1.28 -21.77 21.45
C CYS A 564 -1.80 -20.95 22.64
N VAL A 565 -3.11 -20.75 22.75
CA VAL A 565 -3.70 -19.70 23.61
C VAL A 565 -4.30 -20.25 24.93
N GLU A 566 -4.80 -21.49 24.91
CA GLU A 566 -5.31 -22.19 26.09
C GLU A 566 -4.80 -23.63 26.12
N VAL A 567 -4.37 -24.11 27.28
CA VAL A 567 -3.95 -25.50 27.52
C VAL A 567 -4.70 -26.04 28.73
N ARG A 568 -5.36 -27.19 28.59
CA ARG A 568 -6.08 -27.87 29.68
C ARG A 568 -5.34 -29.17 30.05
N ALA A 569 -4.94 -29.30 31.31
CA ALA A 569 -4.20 -30.46 31.81
C ALA A 569 -4.53 -30.73 33.28
N GLY A 570 -4.68 -32.01 33.66
CA GLY A 570 -4.93 -32.41 35.06
C GLY A 570 -6.27 -31.98 35.68
N GLY A 571 -7.08 -31.17 34.98
CA GLY A 571 -8.26 -30.49 35.52
C GLY A 571 -8.06 -28.98 35.71
N GLU A 572 -6.82 -28.48 35.57
CA GLU A 572 -6.51 -27.05 35.52
C GLU A 572 -6.57 -26.50 34.08
N VAL A 573 -6.82 -25.20 33.97
CA VAL A 573 -6.91 -24.46 32.70
C VAL A 573 -5.86 -23.36 32.71
N TYR A 574 -4.85 -23.49 31.86
CA TYR A 574 -3.80 -22.49 31.69
C TYR A 574 -4.13 -21.61 30.48
N ARG A 575 -4.33 -20.31 30.74
CA ARG A 575 -4.56 -19.27 29.73
C ARG A 575 -3.39 -18.30 29.74
N ALA A 576 -3.01 -17.82 28.57
CA ALA A 576 -2.31 -16.55 28.46
C ALA A 576 -3.36 -15.44 28.30
N GLU A 577 -3.39 -14.45 29.20
CA GLU A 577 -4.08 -13.19 28.90
C GLU A 577 -3.20 -12.40 27.91
N VAL A 578 -3.64 -12.38 26.65
CA VAL A 578 -2.95 -11.66 25.57
C VAL A 578 -3.72 -10.38 25.27
N PRO A 579 -3.22 -9.19 25.68
CA PRO A 579 -3.75 -7.94 25.17
C PRO A 579 -3.35 -7.80 23.68
N GLY A 580 -4.26 -7.30 22.84
CA GLY A 580 -3.94 -6.76 21.51
C GLY A 580 -3.08 -7.64 20.59
N SER A 581 -3.69 -8.67 20.00
CA SER A 581 -3.34 -9.15 18.65
C SER A 581 -1.85 -9.33 18.29
N PHE A 582 -1.02 -9.96 19.15
CA PHE A 582 0.36 -10.34 18.81
C PHE A 582 0.80 -11.76 19.22
N LEU A 583 1.86 -12.25 18.56
CA LEU A 583 2.44 -13.59 18.71
C LEU A 583 3.48 -13.64 19.84
N ALA A 584 3.57 -14.79 20.52
CA ALA A 584 4.58 -15.04 21.54
C ALA A 584 5.20 -16.45 21.41
N LEU A 585 6.53 -16.51 21.40
CA LEU A 585 7.28 -17.72 21.75
C LEU A 585 7.16 -17.92 23.27
N MET A 586 6.45 -18.95 23.72
CA MET A 586 6.26 -19.21 25.16
C MET A 586 7.33 -20.16 25.71
N ARG A 587 8.08 -19.68 26.70
CA ARG A 587 9.02 -20.46 27.53
C ARG A 587 8.22 -21.19 28.63
N LEU A 588 7.89 -22.46 28.40
CA LEU A 588 7.03 -23.23 29.30
C LEU A 588 7.82 -23.99 30.39
N PRO A 589 7.32 -24.08 31.64
CA PRO A 589 7.97 -24.87 32.69
C PRO A 589 8.05 -26.35 32.31
N ARG A 590 9.18 -26.99 32.65
CA ARG A 590 9.48 -28.39 32.32
C ARG A 590 8.33 -29.37 32.65
N LYS A 591 7.67 -29.20 33.80
CA LYS A 591 6.51 -30.02 34.23
C LYS A 591 5.29 -29.96 33.28
N VAL A 592 5.15 -28.90 32.49
CA VAL A 592 4.06 -28.69 31.51
C VAL A 592 4.42 -29.31 30.16
N LEU A 593 5.70 -29.65 29.95
CA LEU A 593 6.19 -30.27 28.74
C LEU A 593 6.34 -31.80 28.85
N GLU A 594 6.51 -32.33 30.07
CA GLU A 594 6.77 -33.75 30.34
C GLU A 594 5.52 -34.55 30.79
N GLY A 595 4.35 -33.92 30.84
CA GLY A 595 3.03 -34.53 31.11
C GLY A 595 2.04 -34.33 29.98
#